data_AF-A0A957YLD7-F1
#
_entry.id   AF-A0A957YLD7-F1
#
_cell.length_a   1.000
_cell.length_b   1.000
_cell.length_c   1.000
_cell.angle_alpha   90.00
_cell.angle_beta   90.00
_cell.angle_gamma   90.00
#
_symmetry.space_group_name_H-M   'P 1'
#
loop_
_entity.id
_entity.type
_entity.pdbx_description
1 polymer ?
#
loop_
_entity_poly.entity_id
_entity_poly.type
_entity_poly.pdbx_seq_one_letter_code
_entity_poly.pdbx_strand_id
1 'polypeptide(L)'
;MADKPTPNQGADKLIDLAVDEVARQSAAQLVDAAVDNETATPQTDETSAQLTDPMASLAALSDLRTILLGSDKERIDALSDEVQSLSEQLSDKDALAAAIAPVLGNAIRKQISESREEVIEALYPIVGQLVMRAVSEAMRDLARSIDDRMRVTTTFDRIGAWLRSFMTGIPVSELAMRDALPFAVLEIYLIHRESGLLVWHLNREAVSDTNADLVGAMLTAIREFSEQVLGTDRESQLHELQY
;
A
#
# COMPACT_ATOMS: atom_id res chain seq x y z
N MET A 1 -29.11 40.53 -17.71
CA MET A 1 -27.82 40.28 -17.05
C MET A 1 -27.96 40.79 -15.63
N ALA A 2 -28.17 39.89 -14.67
CA ALA A 2 -28.38 40.22 -13.26
C ALA A 2 -27.09 39.90 -12.50
N ASP A 3 -26.56 40.93 -11.84
CA ASP A 3 -25.36 40.90 -11.01
C ASP A 3 -25.65 40.21 -9.67
N LYS A 4 -24.76 39.33 -9.23
CA LYS A 4 -24.95 38.49 -8.03
C LYS A 4 -24.18 39.14 -6.87
N PRO A 5 -24.81 39.38 -5.70
CA PRO A 5 -24.12 40.01 -4.57
C PRO A 5 -23.14 39.03 -3.91
N THR A 6 -21.96 39.54 -3.56
CA THR A 6 -20.85 38.83 -2.90
C THR A 6 -21.14 38.52 -1.42
N PRO A 7 -20.65 37.41 -0.83
CA PRO A 7 -21.11 36.88 0.46
C PRO A 7 -20.47 37.53 1.71
N ASN A 8 -19.60 38.53 1.57
CA ASN A 8 -18.68 38.92 2.65
C ASN A 8 -19.11 40.15 3.48
N GLN A 9 -20.21 40.82 3.15
CA GLN A 9 -20.67 42.00 3.91
C GLN A 9 -21.43 41.67 5.21
N GLY A 10 -21.86 40.42 5.38
CA GLY A 10 -22.60 40.00 6.59
C GLY A 10 -21.70 39.74 7.79
N ALA A 11 -20.47 39.27 7.57
CA ALA A 11 -19.54 38.88 8.64
C ALA A 11 -18.94 40.10 9.36
N ASP A 12 -18.46 41.10 8.61
CA ASP A 12 -17.95 42.36 9.18
C ASP A 12 -19.00 43.07 10.03
N LYS A 13 -20.26 43.06 9.58
CA LYS A 13 -21.36 43.72 10.28
C LYS A 13 -21.72 43.02 11.60
N LEU A 14 -21.47 41.71 11.71
CA LEU A 14 -21.67 40.95 12.94
C LEU A 14 -20.51 41.13 13.92
N ILE A 15 -19.28 41.31 13.41
CA ILE A 15 -18.10 41.62 14.22
C ILE A 15 -18.24 43.02 14.84
N ASP A 16 -18.61 44.03 14.04
CA ASP A 16 -18.84 45.39 14.54
C ASP A 16 -19.96 45.45 15.58
N LEU A 17 -21.05 44.67 15.39
CA LEU A 17 -22.15 44.60 16.35
C LEU A 17 -21.74 43.92 17.67
N ALA A 18 -20.90 42.88 17.59
CA ALA A 18 -20.39 42.19 18.77
C ALA A 18 -19.41 43.07 19.57
N VAL A 19 -18.57 43.86 18.90
CA VAL A 19 -17.65 44.81 19.53
C VAL A 19 -18.41 45.93 20.24
N ASP A 20 -19.47 46.47 19.63
CA ASP A 20 -20.33 47.51 20.23
C ASP A 20 -21.10 46.99 21.46
N GLU A 21 -21.53 45.73 21.44
CA GLU A 21 -22.24 45.11 22.57
C GLU A 21 -21.31 44.84 23.77
N VAL A 22 -20.08 44.37 23.53
CA VAL A 22 -19.07 44.18 24.58
C VAL A 22 -18.65 45.53 25.19
N ALA A 23 -18.55 46.58 24.38
CA ALA A 23 -18.29 47.93 24.86
C ALA A 23 -19.43 48.46 25.74
N ARG A 24 -20.70 48.20 25.37
CA ARG A 24 -21.88 48.55 26.20
C ARG A 24 -21.93 47.77 27.50
N GLN A 25 -21.66 46.46 27.49
CA GLN A 25 -21.63 45.65 28.71
C GLN A 25 -20.55 46.12 29.69
N SER A 26 -19.37 46.47 29.18
CA SER A 26 -18.27 46.97 30.01
C SER A 26 -18.58 48.32 30.63
N ALA A 27 -19.24 49.22 29.89
CA ALA A 27 -19.70 50.51 30.41
C ALA A 27 -20.79 50.35 31.48
N ALA A 28 -21.72 49.40 31.31
CA ALA A 28 -22.76 49.12 32.30
C ALA A 28 -22.18 48.55 33.61
N GLN A 29 -21.16 47.69 33.51
CA GLN A 29 -20.53 47.06 34.67
C GLN A 29 -19.72 48.05 35.53
N LEU A 30 -19.16 49.10 34.92
CA LEU A 30 -18.49 50.20 35.63
C LEU A 30 -19.47 51.16 36.31
N VAL A 31 -20.67 51.33 35.76
CA VAL A 31 -21.73 52.14 36.38
C VAL A 31 -22.33 51.40 37.57
N ASP A 32 -22.54 50.08 37.47
CA ASP A 32 -23.05 49.25 38.57
C ASP A 32 -22.06 49.19 39.74
N ALA A 33 -20.76 49.05 39.46
CA ALA A 33 -19.70 49.08 40.47
C ALA A 33 -19.52 50.44 41.16
N ALA A 34 -20.02 51.54 40.57
CA ALA A 34 -19.97 52.87 41.16
C ALA A 34 -21.18 53.18 42.07
N VAL A 35 -22.27 52.41 41.96
CA VAL A 35 -23.50 52.62 42.75
C VAL A 35 -23.44 51.92 44.12
N ASP A 36 -22.61 50.90 44.28
CA ASP A 36 -22.48 50.13 45.54
C ASP A 36 -21.60 50.80 46.62
N ASN A 37 -21.09 52.01 46.41
CA ASN A 37 -20.21 52.70 47.36
C ASN A 37 -20.82 54.01 47.93
N GLU A 38 -22.11 54.01 48.26
CA GLU A 38 -22.72 55.00 49.15
C GLU A 38 -22.93 54.40 50.55
N THR A 39 -21.92 54.47 51.42
CA THR A 39 -22.12 54.59 52.89
C THR A 39 -20.79 54.87 53.60
N ALA A 40 -20.28 56.10 53.46
CA ALA A 40 -19.39 56.69 54.46
C ALA A 40 -19.32 58.22 54.29
N THR A 41 -19.95 58.97 55.18
CA THR A 41 -19.44 60.28 55.59
C THR A 41 -18.43 60.03 56.72
N PRO A 42 -17.30 60.76 56.80
CA PRO A 42 -17.37 62.11 57.37
C PRO A 42 -16.36 63.15 56.84
N GLN A 43 -16.64 64.40 57.25
CA GLN A 43 -15.74 65.55 57.39
C GLN A 43 -15.40 66.40 56.15
N THR A 44 -16.23 67.43 56.01
CA THR A 44 -15.83 68.81 55.68
C THR A 44 -14.58 69.20 56.45
N ASP A 45 -13.47 69.39 55.75
CA ASP A 45 -12.44 70.36 56.13
C ASP A 45 -11.81 70.93 54.85
N GLU A 46 -11.50 72.21 54.97
CA GLU A 46 -11.28 73.19 53.91
C GLU A 46 -10.06 72.86 53.04
N THR A 47 -10.23 72.69 51.72
CA THR A 47 -9.24 73.11 50.69
C THR A 47 -9.95 73.24 49.34
N SER A 48 -10.82 74.25 49.23
CA SER A 48 -11.34 74.74 47.97
C SER A 48 -10.31 75.69 47.34
N ALA A 49 -9.24 75.16 46.74
CA ALA A 49 -8.26 76.03 46.07
C ALA A 49 -7.40 75.37 44.98
N GLN A 50 -7.89 74.41 44.19
CA GLN A 50 -7.24 74.12 42.90
C GLN A 50 -8.14 73.33 41.94
N LEU A 51 -9.10 74.01 41.32
CA LEU A 51 -9.59 73.59 40.01
C LEU A 51 -9.19 74.70 39.05
N THR A 52 -8.11 74.51 38.29
CA THR A 52 -7.94 74.98 36.90
C THR A 52 -6.47 74.88 36.48
N ASP A 53 -6.06 73.67 36.09
CA ASP A 53 -5.36 73.59 34.83
C ASP A 53 -5.94 72.40 34.04
N PRO A 54 -6.86 72.63 33.09
CA PRO A 54 -7.44 71.55 32.30
C PRO A 54 -6.36 70.78 31.53
N MET A 55 -5.20 71.40 31.27
CA MET A 55 -4.05 70.71 30.69
C MET A 55 -3.38 69.72 31.65
N ALA A 56 -3.34 70.01 32.95
CA ALA A 56 -2.71 69.12 33.93
C ALA A 56 -3.55 67.86 34.22
N SER A 57 -4.89 67.98 34.23
CA SER A 57 -5.76 66.79 34.39
C SER A 57 -5.81 65.95 33.12
N LEU A 58 -5.75 66.58 31.94
CA LEU A 58 -5.59 65.88 30.65
C LEU A 58 -4.25 65.14 30.57
N ALA A 59 -3.17 65.72 31.11
CA ALA A 59 -1.86 65.08 31.20
C ALA A 59 -1.87 63.88 32.17
N ALA A 60 -2.46 64.04 33.37
CA ALA A 60 -2.60 62.96 34.33
C ALA A 60 -3.49 61.81 33.79
N LEU A 61 -4.58 62.13 33.07
CA LEU A 61 -5.39 61.13 32.38
C LEU A 61 -4.61 60.45 31.25
N SER A 62 -3.77 61.18 30.52
CA SER A 62 -2.96 60.59 29.45
C SER A 62 -1.89 59.65 29.99
N ASP A 63 -1.30 59.96 31.14
CA ASP A 63 -0.32 59.09 31.81
C ASP A 63 -0.99 57.82 32.32
N LEU A 64 -2.16 57.95 32.95
CA LEU A 64 -2.93 56.81 33.46
C LEU A 64 -3.45 55.93 32.31
N ARG A 65 -3.86 56.55 31.19
CA ARG A 65 -4.19 55.84 29.94
C ARG A 65 -2.99 55.09 29.39
N THR A 66 -1.80 55.69 29.39
CA THR A 66 -0.56 55.05 28.91
C THR A 66 -0.17 53.87 29.81
N ILE A 67 -0.32 53.98 31.12
CA ILE A 67 0.03 52.91 32.06
C ILE A 67 -0.96 51.74 31.97
N LEU A 68 -2.28 52.00 31.92
CA LEU A 68 -3.28 50.95 31.84
C LEU A 68 -3.36 50.32 30.44
N LEU A 69 -3.40 51.13 29.38
CA LEU A 69 -3.62 50.64 28.01
C LEU A 69 -2.33 50.42 27.22
N GLY A 70 -1.17 50.90 27.67
CA GLY A 70 0.10 50.69 26.97
C GLY A 70 0.46 49.20 26.87
N SER A 71 0.36 48.48 27.99
CA SER A 71 0.65 47.05 28.03
C SER A 71 -0.32 46.19 27.22
N ASP A 72 -1.61 46.57 27.20
CA ASP A 72 -2.63 45.89 26.40
C ASP A 72 -2.45 46.18 24.92
N LYS A 73 -2.04 47.40 24.56
CA LYS A 73 -1.74 47.78 23.18
C LYS A 73 -0.53 47.05 22.65
N GLU A 74 0.55 46.95 23.42
CA GLU A 74 1.73 46.16 23.07
C GLU A 74 1.41 44.66 22.91
N ARG A 75 0.54 44.11 23.77
CA ARG A 75 0.07 42.72 23.63
C ARG A 75 -0.79 42.50 22.40
N ILE A 76 -1.69 43.43 22.09
CA ILE A 76 -2.54 43.35 20.88
C ILE A 76 -1.68 43.47 19.63
N ASP A 77 -0.69 44.37 19.62
CA ASP A 77 0.23 44.54 18.50
C ASP A 77 1.07 43.27 18.29
N ALA A 78 1.63 42.69 19.37
CA ALA A 78 2.38 41.44 19.30
C ALA A 78 1.53 40.25 18.82
N LEU A 79 0.27 40.15 19.28
CA LEU A 79 -0.65 39.10 18.85
C LEU A 79 -1.06 39.29 17.38
N SER A 80 -1.24 40.54 16.94
CA SER A 80 -1.54 40.87 15.55
C SER A 80 -0.38 40.49 14.63
N ASP A 81 0.86 40.73 15.05
CA ASP A 81 2.07 40.33 14.33
C ASP A 81 2.20 38.79 14.25
N GLU A 82 1.91 38.07 15.34
CA GLU A 82 1.93 36.61 15.37
C GLU A 82 0.85 36.02 14.44
N VAL A 83 -0.37 36.54 14.50
CA VAL A 83 -1.48 36.13 13.61
C VAL A 83 -1.15 36.43 12.16
N GLN A 84 -0.51 37.56 11.86
CA GLN A 84 -0.09 37.90 10.50
C GLN A 84 0.97 36.94 9.98
N SER A 85 1.98 36.61 10.80
CA SER A 85 3.02 35.64 10.43
C SER A 85 2.46 34.23 10.21
N LEU A 86 1.47 33.82 11.01
CA LEU A 86 0.78 32.54 10.86
C LEU A 86 -0.11 32.54 9.61
N SER A 87 -0.80 33.65 9.34
CA SER A 87 -1.58 33.85 8.12
C SER A 87 -0.72 33.79 6.86
N GLU A 88 0.49 34.36 6.91
CA GLU A 88 1.47 34.28 5.81
C GLU A 88 1.98 32.85 5.62
N GLN A 89 2.32 32.12 6.69
CA GLN A 89 2.71 30.70 6.62
C GLN A 89 1.59 29.79 6.10
N LEU A 90 0.33 30.06 6.48
CA LEU A 90 -0.84 29.32 6.00
C LEU A 90 -1.24 29.72 4.57
N SER A 91 -0.87 30.92 4.13
CA SER A 91 -1.05 31.40 2.75
C SER A 91 -0.03 30.76 1.80
N ASP A 92 1.11 30.32 2.31
CA ASP A 92 2.04 29.47 1.57
C ASP A 92 1.46 28.05 1.45
N LYS A 93 0.94 27.77 0.25
CA LYS A 93 0.34 26.48 -0.09
C LYS A 93 1.29 25.31 0.10
N ASP A 94 2.59 25.51 -0.12
CA ASP A 94 3.58 24.44 -0.03
C ASP A 94 3.94 24.15 1.43
N ALA A 95 4.08 25.19 2.26
CA ALA A 95 4.28 25.04 3.70
C ALA A 95 3.07 24.37 4.39
N LEU A 96 1.86 24.77 4.01
CA LEU A 96 0.62 24.16 4.50
C LEU A 96 0.49 22.69 4.08
N ALA A 97 0.78 22.39 2.81
CA ALA A 97 0.78 21.03 2.30
C ALA A 97 1.78 20.14 3.06
N ALA A 98 2.99 20.65 3.33
CA ALA A 98 4.01 19.93 4.09
C ALA A 98 3.59 19.67 5.55
N ALA A 99 2.94 20.64 6.19
CA ALA A 99 2.47 20.50 7.57
C ALA A 99 1.33 19.47 7.70
N ILE A 100 0.43 19.40 6.71
CA ILE A 100 -0.74 18.53 6.75
C ILE A 100 -0.45 17.13 6.18
N ALA A 101 0.53 16.99 5.28
CA ALA A 101 0.84 15.73 4.59
C ALA A 101 1.00 14.50 5.52
N PRO A 102 1.68 14.58 6.69
CA PRO A 102 1.78 13.43 7.60
C PRO A 102 0.43 13.00 8.18
N VAL A 103 -0.43 13.97 8.50
CA VAL A 103 -1.76 13.71 9.06
C VAL A 103 -2.66 13.09 7.98
N LEU A 104 -2.67 13.68 6.77
CA LEU A 104 -3.42 13.15 5.65
C LEU A 104 -2.93 11.74 5.27
N GLY A 105 -1.62 11.52 5.23
CA GLY A 105 -1.03 10.22 4.91
C GLY A 105 -1.43 9.14 5.92
N ASN A 106 -1.40 9.45 7.21
CA ASN A 106 -1.87 8.55 8.26
C ASN A 106 -3.38 8.30 8.19
N ALA A 107 -4.17 9.34 7.93
CA ALA A 107 -5.62 9.24 7.77
C ALA A 107 -6.00 8.36 6.57
N ILE A 108 -5.37 8.58 5.41
CA ILE A 108 -5.57 7.76 4.19
C ILE A 108 -5.15 6.32 4.45
N ARG A 109 -3.99 6.08 5.09
CA ARG A 109 -3.55 4.72 5.40
C ARG A 109 -4.54 3.99 6.31
N LYS A 110 -5.05 4.69 7.33
CA LYS A 110 -6.07 4.16 8.22
C LYS A 110 -7.37 3.86 7.46
N GLN A 111 -7.83 4.80 6.64
CA GLN A 111 -9.03 4.64 5.80
C GLN A 111 -8.89 3.47 4.83
N ILE A 112 -7.74 3.27 4.17
CA ILE A 112 -7.49 2.11 3.31
C ILE A 112 -7.57 0.81 4.10
N SER A 113 -7.08 0.80 5.35
CA SER A 113 -7.12 -0.40 6.18
C SER A 113 -8.52 -0.70 6.74
N GLU A 114 -9.33 0.32 6.97
CA GLU A 114 -10.70 0.20 7.47
C GLU A 114 -11.69 -0.10 6.34
N SER A 115 -11.51 0.52 5.17
CA SER A 115 -12.35 0.36 3.97
C SER A 115 -11.71 -0.55 2.91
N ARG A 116 -11.09 -1.66 3.31
CA ARG A 116 -10.39 -2.56 2.38
C ARG A 116 -11.27 -3.07 1.25
N GLU A 117 -12.51 -3.41 1.54
CA GLU A 117 -13.43 -4.03 0.59
C GLU A 117 -13.79 -3.07 -0.56
N GLU A 118 -14.07 -1.82 -0.23
CA GLU A 118 -14.34 -0.75 -1.21
C GLU A 118 -13.10 -0.45 -2.09
N VAL A 119 -11.90 -0.46 -1.49
CA VAL A 119 -10.65 -0.31 -2.24
C VAL A 119 -10.43 -1.50 -3.17
N ILE A 120 -10.71 -2.72 -2.72
CA ILE A 120 -10.60 -3.93 -3.56
C ILE A 120 -11.59 -3.85 -4.72
N GLU A 121 -12.84 -3.47 -4.47
CA GLU A 121 -13.88 -3.33 -5.50
C GLU A 121 -13.48 -2.30 -6.57
N ALA A 122 -12.91 -1.17 -6.16
CA ALA A 122 -12.41 -0.14 -7.07
C ALA A 122 -11.19 -0.62 -7.90
N LEU A 123 -10.31 -1.43 -7.31
CA LEU A 123 -9.09 -1.91 -7.98
C LEU A 123 -9.32 -3.16 -8.83
N TYR A 124 -10.34 -3.96 -8.54
CA TYR A 124 -10.59 -5.24 -9.20
C TYR A 124 -10.63 -5.15 -10.74
N PRO A 125 -11.32 -4.16 -11.36
CA PRO A 125 -11.34 -4.03 -12.82
C PRO A 125 -9.94 -3.79 -13.41
N ILE A 126 -9.13 -2.98 -12.75
CA ILE A 126 -7.78 -2.60 -13.22
C ILE A 126 -6.85 -3.80 -13.10
N VAL A 127 -6.86 -4.47 -11.94
CA VAL A 127 -6.05 -5.67 -11.69
C VAL A 127 -6.45 -6.79 -12.67
N GLY A 128 -7.74 -7.01 -12.88
CA GLY A 128 -8.23 -7.99 -13.85
C GLY A 128 -7.74 -7.72 -15.27
N GLN A 129 -7.79 -6.47 -15.73
CA GLN A 129 -7.26 -6.09 -17.05
C GLN A 129 -5.75 -6.33 -17.17
N LEU A 130 -4.98 -6.03 -16.12
CA LEU A 130 -3.54 -6.27 -16.08
C LEU A 130 -3.22 -7.76 -16.14
N VAL A 131 -3.91 -8.58 -15.36
CA VAL A 131 -3.74 -10.05 -15.35
C VAL A 131 -4.07 -10.62 -16.72
N MET A 132 -5.21 -10.25 -17.31
CA MET A 132 -5.61 -10.74 -18.63
C MET A 132 -4.61 -10.36 -19.73
N ARG A 133 -4.04 -9.16 -19.66
CA ARG A 133 -2.98 -8.73 -20.57
C ARG A 133 -1.71 -9.56 -20.40
N ALA A 134 -1.26 -9.78 -19.16
CA ALA A 134 -0.07 -10.57 -18.88
C ALA A 134 -0.24 -12.03 -19.35
N VAL A 135 -1.39 -12.65 -19.09
CA VAL A 135 -1.72 -14.01 -19.56
C VAL A 135 -1.73 -14.06 -21.08
N SER A 136 -2.36 -13.09 -21.74
CA SER A 136 -2.41 -13.04 -23.20
C SER A 136 -1.01 -12.94 -23.83
N GLU A 137 -0.12 -12.15 -23.22
CA GLU A 137 1.25 -12.03 -23.69
C GLU A 137 2.04 -13.32 -23.46
N ALA A 138 1.92 -13.93 -22.27
CA ALA A 138 2.55 -15.21 -21.98
C ALA A 138 2.09 -16.32 -22.95
N MET A 139 0.81 -16.35 -23.33
CA MET A 139 0.30 -17.29 -24.32
C MET A 139 0.85 -17.04 -25.73
N ARG A 140 1.04 -15.77 -26.12
CA ARG A 140 1.70 -15.41 -27.38
C ARG A 140 3.18 -15.80 -27.37
N ASP A 141 3.87 -15.60 -26.27
CA ASP A 141 5.26 -16.04 -26.09
C ASP A 141 5.39 -17.55 -26.19
N LEU A 142 4.48 -18.28 -25.54
CA LEU A 142 4.43 -19.74 -25.64
C LEU A 142 4.19 -20.18 -27.09
N ALA A 143 3.20 -19.60 -27.76
CA ALA A 143 2.90 -19.92 -29.17
C ALA A 143 4.11 -19.67 -30.07
N ARG A 144 4.81 -18.54 -29.91
CA ARG A 144 6.06 -18.23 -30.62
C ARG A 144 7.14 -19.27 -30.35
N SER A 145 7.35 -19.65 -29.09
CA SER A 145 8.36 -20.63 -28.72
C SER A 145 8.09 -22.03 -29.28
N ILE A 146 6.81 -22.41 -29.43
CA ILE A 146 6.39 -23.67 -30.05
C ILE A 146 6.65 -23.60 -31.55
N ASP A 147 6.25 -22.51 -32.22
CA ASP A 147 6.45 -22.32 -33.65
C ASP A 147 7.96 -22.36 -34.01
N ASP A 148 8.80 -21.68 -33.22
CA ASP A 148 10.25 -21.68 -33.40
C ASP A 148 10.86 -23.08 -33.27
N ARG A 149 10.39 -23.89 -32.30
CA ARG A 149 10.87 -25.28 -32.13
C ARG A 149 10.36 -26.20 -33.24
N MET A 150 9.12 -26.03 -33.69
CA MET A 150 8.51 -26.86 -34.73
C MET A 150 9.12 -26.59 -36.12
N ARG A 151 9.57 -25.36 -36.35
CA ARG A 151 10.19 -24.94 -37.62
C ARG A 151 11.60 -25.53 -37.81
N VAL A 152 12.27 -25.95 -36.75
CA VAL A 152 13.61 -26.57 -36.81
C VAL A 152 13.55 -28.09 -37.03
N THR A 153 12.50 -28.77 -36.55
CA THR A 153 12.42 -30.24 -36.53
C THR A 153 11.78 -30.87 -37.77
N THR A 154 11.09 -30.11 -38.62
CA THR A 154 10.27 -30.72 -39.67
C THR A 154 11.06 -31.14 -40.93
N THR A 155 12.20 -30.52 -41.22
CA THR A 155 12.98 -30.83 -42.46
C THR A 155 14.32 -31.49 -42.19
N PHE A 156 15.09 -31.04 -41.20
CA PHE A 156 16.43 -31.59 -40.94
C PHE A 156 16.40 -32.92 -40.17
N ASP A 157 15.52 -33.08 -39.18
CA ASP A 157 15.41 -34.34 -38.43
C ASP A 157 14.83 -35.47 -39.27
N ARG A 158 13.90 -35.18 -40.19
CA ARG A 158 13.35 -36.20 -41.12
C ARG A 158 14.41 -36.77 -42.06
N ILE A 159 15.35 -35.94 -42.54
CA ILE A 159 16.43 -36.38 -43.42
C ILE A 159 17.46 -37.22 -42.64
N GLY A 160 17.80 -36.81 -41.42
CA GLY A 160 18.69 -37.58 -40.54
C GLY A 160 18.07 -38.91 -40.09
N ALA A 161 16.77 -38.93 -39.80
CA ALA A 161 16.01 -40.13 -39.46
C ALA A 161 15.89 -41.11 -40.63
N TRP A 162 15.66 -40.61 -41.85
CA TRP A 162 15.65 -41.44 -43.06
C TRP A 162 16.99 -42.12 -43.32
N LEU A 163 18.09 -41.37 -43.18
CA LEU A 163 19.45 -41.90 -43.38
C LEU A 163 19.82 -42.94 -42.31
N ARG A 164 19.39 -42.73 -41.05
CA ARG A 164 19.58 -43.71 -39.97
C ARG A 164 18.73 -44.96 -40.15
N SER A 165 17.47 -44.82 -40.56
CA SER A 165 16.55 -45.95 -40.83
C SER A 165 17.10 -46.90 -41.90
N PHE A 166 17.75 -46.36 -42.93
CA PHE A 166 18.40 -47.17 -43.96
C PHE A 166 19.56 -48.03 -43.40
N MET A 167 20.27 -47.57 -42.37
CA MET A 167 21.35 -48.34 -41.74
C MET A 167 20.87 -49.29 -40.65
N THR A 168 19.79 -48.96 -39.93
CA THR A 168 19.35 -49.73 -38.75
C THR A 168 18.20 -50.70 -39.01
N GLY A 169 17.60 -50.70 -40.20
CA GLY A 169 16.56 -51.66 -40.60
C GLY A 169 15.21 -51.50 -39.88
N ILE A 170 15.03 -50.43 -39.11
CA ILE A 170 13.79 -50.13 -38.36
C ILE A 170 12.94 -49.16 -39.20
N PRO A 171 11.65 -49.45 -39.45
CA PRO A 171 10.80 -48.65 -40.32
C PRO A 171 10.59 -47.23 -39.76
N VAL A 172 10.60 -46.24 -40.66
CA VAL A 172 10.47 -44.80 -40.34
C VAL A 172 9.22 -44.48 -39.51
N SER A 173 8.15 -45.26 -39.64
CA SER A 173 6.91 -45.12 -38.86
C SER A 173 7.08 -45.48 -37.38
N GLU A 174 7.92 -46.46 -37.05
CA GLU A 174 8.25 -46.78 -35.65
C GLU A 174 9.18 -45.73 -35.04
N LEU A 175 10.12 -45.21 -35.83
CA LEU A 175 11.01 -44.14 -35.41
C LEU A 175 10.23 -42.83 -35.15
N ALA A 176 9.31 -42.47 -36.05
CA ALA A 176 8.46 -41.29 -35.91
C ALA A 176 7.43 -41.43 -34.79
N MET A 177 6.91 -42.63 -34.52
CA MET A 177 6.07 -42.90 -33.35
C MET A 177 6.87 -42.75 -32.06
N ARG A 178 8.11 -43.25 -32.01
CA ARG A 178 9.01 -43.08 -30.87
C ARG A 178 9.35 -41.61 -30.61
N ASP A 179 9.56 -40.84 -31.68
CA ASP A 179 9.90 -39.41 -31.59
C ASP A 179 8.67 -38.51 -31.33
N ALA A 180 7.45 -38.97 -31.65
CA ALA A 180 6.19 -38.26 -31.41
C ALA A 180 5.62 -38.46 -30.00
N LEU A 181 6.12 -39.46 -29.26
CA LEU A 181 5.73 -39.69 -27.89
C LEU A 181 6.61 -38.82 -26.97
N PRO A 182 6.03 -37.93 -26.14
CA PRO A 182 6.79 -37.05 -25.25
C PRO A 182 7.40 -37.80 -24.05
N PHE A 183 7.57 -39.12 -24.14
CA PHE A 183 8.07 -39.95 -23.06
C PHE A 183 9.58 -40.05 -23.17
N ALA A 184 10.26 -39.53 -22.15
CA ALA A 184 11.68 -39.77 -21.96
C ALA A 184 11.87 -40.84 -20.90
N VAL A 185 12.69 -41.84 -21.21
CA VAL A 185 13.20 -42.75 -20.17
C VAL A 185 14.21 -41.96 -19.34
N LEU A 186 13.87 -41.69 -18.09
CA LEU A 186 14.75 -40.94 -17.18
C LEU A 186 15.83 -41.86 -16.60
N GLU A 187 15.43 -43.03 -16.12
CA GLU A 187 16.33 -43.99 -15.48
C GLU A 187 15.94 -45.43 -15.80
N ILE A 188 16.95 -46.31 -15.88
CA ILE A 188 16.79 -47.76 -16.07
C ILE A 188 17.54 -48.47 -14.95
N TYR A 189 16.86 -49.39 -14.27
CA TYR A 189 17.43 -50.24 -13.22
C TYR A 189 17.39 -51.70 -13.66
N LEU A 190 18.55 -52.35 -13.65
CA LEU A 190 18.66 -53.80 -13.84
C LEU A 190 18.95 -54.44 -12.50
N ILE A 191 17.98 -55.18 -11.95
CA ILE A 191 18.04 -55.77 -10.62
C ILE A 191 17.95 -57.30 -10.75
N HIS A 192 18.82 -58.01 -10.05
CA HIS A 192 18.79 -59.47 -10.02
C HIS A 192 17.56 -59.97 -9.24
N ARG A 193 16.68 -60.71 -9.91
CA ARG A 193 15.35 -61.11 -9.41
C ARG A 193 15.36 -61.77 -8.03
N GLU A 194 16.33 -62.65 -7.77
CA GLU A 194 16.36 -63.48 -6.56
C GLU A 194 17.12 -62.84 -5.40
N SER A 195 18.06 -61.95 -5.69
CA SER A 195 18.93 -61.35 -4.66
C SER A 195 18.63 -59.87 -4.40
N GLY A 196 17.84 -59.22 -5.26
CA GLY A 196 17.59 -57.79 -5.18
C GLY A 196 18.81 -56.91 -5.47
N LEU A 197 19.91 -57.52 -5.92
CA LEU A 197 21.15 -56.81 -6.19
C LEU A 197 21.01 -55.98 -7.47
N LEU A 198 21.35 -54.69 -7.39
CA LEU A 198 21.47 -53.84 -8.56
C LEU A 198 22.68 -54.26 -9.39
N VAL A 199 22.45 -54.71 -10.62
CA VAL A 199 23.48 -55.14 -11.57
C VAL A 199 23.94 -53.97 -12.41
N TRP A 200 23.00 -53.10 -12.79
CA TRP A 200 23.29 -51.96 -13.65
C TRP A 200 22.24 -50.87 -13.50
N HIS A 201 22.66 -49.61 -13.61
CA HIS A 201 21.79 -48.44 -13.60
C HIS A 201 22.26 -47.45 -14.66
N LEU A 202 21.30 -46.88 -15.39
CA LEU A 202 21.54 -45.84 -16.38
C LEU A 202 20.64 -44.65 -16.12
N ASN A 203 21.25 -43.47 -16.03
CA ASN A 203 20.55 -42.20 -15.87
C ASN A 203 20.73 -41.32 -17.11
N ARG A 204 19.65 -40.68 -17.56
CA ARG A 204 19.62 -39.76 -18.69
C ARG A 204 20.17 -38.36 -18.36
N GLU A 205 20.04 -37.90 -17.11
CA GLU A 205 20.63 -36.65 -16.64
C GLU A 205 21.71 -36.99 -15.62
N ALA A 206 22.94 -36.52 -15.82
CA ALA A 206 24.07 -36.74 -14.90
C ALA A 206 23.95 -35.91 -13.60
N VAL A 207 22.74 -35.80 -13.05
CA VAL A 207 22.42 -35.03 -11.86
C VAL A 207 22.18 -36.00 -10.71
N SER A 208 23.22 -36.10 -9.89
CA SER A 208 23.31 -36.77 -8.59
C SER A 208 22.98 -38.25 -8.57
N ASP A 209 24.06 -38.99 -8.29
CA ASP A 209 24.19 -40.37 -7.84
C ASP A 209 23.31 -40.63 -6.58
N THR A 210 21.99 -40.53 -6.74
CA THR A 210 21.03 -40.99 -5.74
C THR A 210 21.27 -42.48 -5.62
N ASN A 211 21.56 -42.96 -4.40
CA ASN A 211 21.99 -44.34 -4.14
C ASN A 211 21.10 -45.36 -4.87
N ALA A 212 21.50 -45.74 -6.09
CA ALA A 212 20.70 -46.57 -6.98
C ALA A 212 20.47 -47.94 -6.34
N ASP A 213 21.42 -48.40 -5.52
CA ASP A 213 21.34 -49.60 -4.70
C ASP A 213 20.18 -49.55 -3.69
N LEU A 214 19.92 -48.39 -3.06
CA LEU A 214 18.81 -48.24 -2.11
C LEU A 214 17.46 -48.29 -2.83
N VAL A 215 17.36 -47.64 -3.99
CA VAL A 215 16.15 -47.68 -4.82
C VAL A 215 15.92 -49.11 -5.32
N GLY A 216 16.97 -49.81 -5.75
CA GLY A 216 16.92 -51.22 -6.15
C GLY A 216 16.45 -52.15 -5.03
N ALA A 217 16.97 -51.95 -3.81
CA ALA A 217 16.53 -52.70 -2.63
C ALA A 217 15.06 -52.42 -2.29
N MET A 218 14.62 -51.16 -2.37
CA MET A 218 13.23 -50.77 -2.11
C MET A 218 12.26 -51.37 -3.15
N LEU A 219 12.60 -51.33 -4.44
CA LEU A 219 11.80 -51.94 -5.50
C LEU A 219 11.69 -53.46 -5.32
N THR A 220 12.77 -54.10 -4.90
CA THR A 220 12.78 -55.54 -4.56
C THR A 220 11.83 -55.82 -3.40
N ALA A 221 11.89 -55.04 -2.32
CA ALA A 221 11.01 -55.20 -1.16
C ALA A 221 9.52 -54.98 -1.51
N ILE A 222 9.21 -53.99 -2.36
CA ILE A 222 7.84 -53.73 -2.82
C ILE A 222 7.30 -54.92 -3.64
N ARG A 223 8.12 -55.49 -4.52
CA ARG A 223 7.75 -56.69 -5.29
C ARG A 223 7.49 -57.87 -4.35
N GLU A 224 8.41 -58.16 -3.43
CA GLU A 224 8.28 -59.27 -2.47
C GLU A 224 7.03 -59.10 -1.59
N PHE A 225 6.78 -57.90 -1.09
CA PHE A 225 5.57 -57.60 -0.32
C PHE A 225 4.30 -57.80 -1.17
N SER A 226 4.32 -57.34 -2.42
CA SER A 226 3.20 -57.51 -3.34
C SER A 226 2.92 -59.00 -3.62
N GLU A 227 3.96 -59.82 -3.80
CA GLU A 227 3.84 -61.28 -3.92
C GLU A 227 3.27 -61.93 -2.65
N GLN A 228 3.68 -61.47 -1.47
CA GLN A 228 3.18 -61.98 -0.19
C GLN A 228 1.71 -61.62 0.06
N VAL A 229 1.29 -60.40 -0.30
CA VAL A 229 -0.08 -59.91 -0.06
C VAL A 229 -1.06 -60.43 -1.12
N LEU A 230 -0.65 -60.50 -2.38
CA LEU A 230 -1.53 -60.92 -3.48
C LEU A 230 -1.60 -62.44 -3.63
N GLY A 231 -0.69 -63.17 -2.99
CA GLY A 231 -0.70 -64.64 -2.97
C GLY A 231 -0.33 -65.25 -4.32
N THR A 232 0.18 -66.48 -4.26
CA THR A 232 0.73 -67.23 -5.39
C THR A 232 -0.35 -67.72 -6.37
N ASP A 233 -1.08 -66.81 -7.01
CA ASP A 233 -1.74 -67.14 -8.28
C ASP A 233 -0.79 -66.79 -9.41
N ARG A 234 -0.37 -67.82 -10.14
CA ARG A 234 0.67 -67.78 -11.19
C ARG A 234 0.35 -66.82 -12.35
N GLU A 235 -0.81 -66.16 -12.34
CA GLU A 235 -1.30 -65.29 -13.41
C GLU A 235 -1.27 -63.78 -13.07
N SER A 236 -0.89 -63.38 -11.85
CA SER A 236 -0.87 -61.96 -11.45
C SER A 236 0.49 -61.50 -10.91
N GLN A 237 1.58 -61.91 -11.57
CA GLN A 237 2.85 -61.18 -11.44
C GLN A 237 2.63 -59.76 -11.98
N LEU A 238 3.14 -58.74 -11.27
CA LEU A 238 3.11 -57.35 -11.71
C LEU A 238 3.46 -57.28 -13.19
N HIS A 239 2.53 -56.80 -14.02
CA HIS A 239 2.54 -56.95 -15.48
C HIS A 239 3.94 -56.73 -16.08
N GLU A 240 4.61 -57.84 -16.36
CA GLU A 240 5.80 -57.89 -17.19
C GLU A 240 5.35 -57.55 -18.61
N LEU A 241 5.85 -56.44 -19.16
CA LEU A 241 5.73 -56.19 -20.60
C LEU A 241 6.72 -57.12 -21.30
N GLN A 242 6.32 -58.38 -21.52
CA GLN A 242 7.07 -59.31 -22.35
C GLN A 242 6.97 -58.88 -23.81
N TYR A 243 8.12 -58.84 -24.50
CA TYR A 243 8.22 -58.69 -25.95
C TYR A 243 8.87 -59.96 -26.53
#